data_AF-A0A967TIK5-F1
#
_entry.id   AF-A0A967TIK5-F1
#
_cell.length_a   1.000
_cell.length_b   1.000
_cell.length_c   1.000
_cell.angle_alpha   90.00
_cell.angle_beta   90.00
_cell.angle_gamma   90.00
#
_symmetry.space_group_name_H-M   'P 1'
#
loop_
_entity.id
_entity.type
_entity.pdbx_description
1 polymer ?
#
loop_
_entity_poly.entity_id
_entity_poly.type
_entity_poly.pdbx_seq_one_letter_code
_entity_poly.pdbx_strand_id
1 'polypeptide(L)' 'MRDTRSIRELIACQKPGWSLEQRFYTDPEIYALELEHIVYRSWVLV' A
#
# COMPACT_ATOMS: atom_id res chain seq x y z
N MET A 1 -10.01 -3.00 16.91
CA MET A 1 -8.56 -3.01 17.19
C MET A 1 -7.87 -2.28 16.05
N ARG A 2 -7.05 -1.26 16.32
CA ARG A 2 -6.28 -0.58 15.27
C ARG A 2 -5.09 -1.47 14.92
N ASP A 3 -5.00 -1.86 13.65
CA ASP A 3 -3.85 -2.60 13.14
C ASP A 3 -2.62 -1.68 13.20
N THR A 4 -1.59 -2.11 13.94
CA THR A 4 -0.38 -1.32 14.23
C THR A 4 0.83 -1.82 13.41
N ARG A 5 0.61 -2.72 12.44
CA ARG A 5 1.70 -3.28 11.65
C ARG A 5 2.29 -2.22 10.74
N SER A 6 3.60 -2.29 10.52
CA SER A 6 4.29 -1.44 9.54
C SER A 6 3.93 -1.86 8.12
N ILE A 7 4.11 -0.95 7.14
CA ILE A 7 3.87 -1.26 5.74
C ILE A 7 4.74 -2.41 5.23
N ARG A 8 5.97 -2.56 5.76
CA ARG A 8 6.85 -3.69 5.43
C ARG A 8 6.27 -5.02 5.87
N GLU A 9 5.68 -5.08 7.05
CA GLU A 9 5.01 -6.29 7.54
C GLU A 9 3.76 -6.60 6.73
N LEU A 10 2.97 -5.58 6.38
CA LEU A 10 1.79 -5.74 5.52
C LEU A 10 2.18 -6.31 4.14
N ILE A 11 3.26 -5.82 3.53
CA ILE A 11 3.77 -6.35 2.26
C ILE A 11 4.28 -7.79 2.43
N ALA A 12 5.01 -8.08 3.51
CA ALA A 12 5.54 -9.42 3.78
C ALA A 12 4.43 -10.46 4.04
N CYS A 13 3.29 -10.03 4.59
CA CYS A 13 2.13 -10.89 4.81
C CYS A 13 1.29 -11.13 3.55
N GLN A 14 1.54 -10.40 2.45
CA GLN A 14 0.74 -10.52 1.23
C GLN A 14 0.87 -11.93 0.62
N LYS A 15 -0.28 -12.57 0.36
CA LYS A 15 -0.34 -13.89 -0.28
C LYS A 15 -0.69 -13.74 -1.77
N PRO A 16 0.07 -14.39 -2.68
CA PRO A 16 -0.29 -14.44 -4.09
C PRO A 16 -1.69 -15.03 -4.29
N GLY A 17 -2.51 -14.40 -5.12
CA GLY A 17 -3.89 -14.83 -5.38
C GLY A 17 -4.93 -14.34 -4.36
N TRP A 18 -4.52 -13.58 -3.34
CA TRP A 18 -5.41 -12.92 -2.39
C TRP A 18 -5.40 -11.41 -2.59
N SER A 19 -6.53 -10.77 -2.30
CA SER A 19 -6.61 -9.31 -2.26
C SER A 19 -5.71 -8.74 -1.17
N LEU A 20 -5.32 -7.47 -1.30
CA LEU A 20 -4.56 -6.75 -0.28
C LEU A 20 -5.40 -6.55 0.97
N GLU A 21 -4.72 -6.32 2.09
CA GLU A 21 -5.38 -5.97 3.34
C GLU A 21 -6.09 -4.61 3.25
N GLN A 22 -7.15 -4.42 4.04
CA GLN A 22 -8.01 -3.22 4.02
C GLN A 22 -7.21 -1.91 4.08
N ARG A 23 -6.11 -1.88 4.84
CA ARG A 23 -5.27 -0.68 5.01
C ARG A 23 -4.70 -0.16 3.70
N PHE A 24 -4.37 -1.02 2.73
CA PHE A 24 -3.90 -0.55 1.43
C PHE A 24 -4.94 0.27 0.67
N TYR A 25 -6.23 0.12 0.99
CA TYR A 25 -7.32 0.84 0.34
C TYR A 25 -7.83 2.05 1.14
N THR A 26 -7.57 2.12 2.44
CA THR A 26 -8.19 3.12 3.33
C THR A 26 -7.19 3.97 4.11
N ASP A 27 -5.93 3.55 4.21
CA ASP A 27 -4.94 4.22 5.04
C ASP A 27 -4.28 5.39 4.27
N PRO A 28 -4.46 6.65 4.71
CA PRO A 28 -3.91 7.81 4.02
C PRO A 28 -2.38 7.83 4.04
N GLU A 29 -1.72 7.23 5.04
CA GLU A 29 -0.26 7.16 5.09
C GLU A 29 0.29 6.21 4.01
N ILE A 30 -0.42 5.12 3.74
CA ILE A 30 -0.07 4.18 2.67
C ILE A 30 -0.26 4.83 1.29
N TYR A 31 -1.34 5.59 1.12
CA TYR A 31 -1.58 6.33 -0.12
C TYR A 31 -0.49 7.38 -0.40
N ALA A 32 -0.03 8.12 0.63
CA ALA A 32 1.07 9.06 0.47
C ALA A 32 2.37 8.38 -0.01
N LEU A 33 2.66 7.18 0.51
CA LEU A 33 3.80 6.37 0.07
C LEU A 33 3.63 5.85 -1.37
N GLU A 34 2.42 5.45 -1.77
CA GLU A 34 2.13 5.07 -3.15
C GLU A 34 2.38 6.23 -4.13
N LEU A 35 1.95 7.43 -3.77
CA LEU A 35 2.23 8.62 -4.58
C LEU A 35 3.74 8.86 -4.73
N GLU A 36 4.48 8.86 -3.62
CA GLU A 36 5.92 9.16 -3.60
C GLU A 36 6.75 8.11 -4.36
N HIS A 37 6.43 6.83 -4.18
CA HIS A 37 7.27 5.74 -4.66
C HIS A 37 6.81 5.14 -5.98
N ILE A 38 5.52 5.26 -6.34
CA ILE A 38 4.96 4.66 -7.55
C ILE A 38 4.52 5.75 -8.50
N VAL A 39 3.52 6.57 -8.14
CA VAL A 39 2.87 7.46 -9.09
C VAL A 39 3.82 8.54 -9.62
N TYR A 40 4.55 9.24 -8.75
CA TYR A 40 5.49 10.30 -9.15
C TYR A 40 6.75 9.78 -9.85
N ARG A 41 7.00 8.48 -9.82
CA ARG A 41 8.18 7.84 -10.41
C ARG A 41 7.88 6.99 -11.62
N SER A 42 6.59 6.82 -11.95
CA SER A 42 6.13 6.01 -13.06
C SER A 42 5.62 6.89 -14.19
N TRP A 43 5.62 6.34 -15.40
CA TRP A 43 4.97 6.97 -16.53
C TRP A 43 3.46 6.92 -16.34
N VAL A 44 2.84 8.10 -16.27
CA VAL A 44 1.38 8.24 -16.24
C VAL A 44 0.95 8.66 -17.64
N LEU A 45 0.08 7.87 -18.26
CA LEU A 45 -0.58 8.24 -19.52
C LEU A 45 -1.64 9.29 -19.21
N VAL A 46 -1.60 10.41 -19.94
CA VAL A 46 -2.53 11.54 -19.83
C VAL A 46 -3.30 11.74 -21.12
#